data_AF-A0A9E4CI45-F1
#
_entry.id   AF-A0A9E4CI45-F1
#
_cell.length_a   1.000
_cell.length_b   1.000
_cell.length_c   1.000
_cell.angle_alpha   90.00
_cell.angle_beta   90.00
_cell.angle_gamma   90.00
#
_symmetry.space_group_name_H-M   'P 1'
#
loop_
_entity.id
_entity.type
_entity.pdbx_description
1 polymer ?
#
loop_
_entity_poly.entity_id
_entity_poly.type
_entity_poly.pdbx_seq_one_letter_code
_entity_poly.pdbx_strand_id
1 'polypeptide(L)'
;VRRNPPTVMGDGRSSIKKLMLEENRRRLTDAKLTALSPLVIDYETILCLRRQGLTLRHVPEPGEKVLLKTVCNQNTAAENESVTAEVHPDTIRYGAEIARMFKLELVGVDLITPDVSKPLEAVGGVINEINTNPGIHHHYLINNPAEGVPVAQKIIEYIFAKASQQTPTIRYAQD
;
A
#
# COMPACT_ATOMS: atom_id res chain seq x y z
N VAL A 1 0.52 4.65 -4.10
CA VAL A 1 -0.72 4.26 -3.37
C VAL A 1 -0.62 4.87 -1.99
N ARG A 2 -1.64 5.63 -1.56
CA ARG A 2 -1.70 6.10 -0.17
C ARG A 2 -2.31 4.98 0.67
N ARG A 3 -1.61 4.58 1.74
CA ARG A 3 -2.03 3.49 2.62
C ARG A 3 -2.33 4.07 3.99
N ASN A 4 -3.58 3.98 4.43
CA ASN A 4 -3.96 4.42 5.77
C ASN A 4 -3.83 3.28 6.78
N PRO A 5 -3.58 3.58 8.07
CA PRO A 5 -3.45 2.55 9.07
C PRO A 5 -4.77 1.81 9.32
N PRO A 6 -4.71 0.57 9.85
CA PRO A 6 -5.89 -0.25 10.07
C PRO A 6 -6.80 0.35 11.14
N THR A 7 -8.10 0.22 10.90
CA THR A 7 -9.15 0.70 11.79
C THR A 7 -10.25 -0.34 12.01
N VAL A 8 -11.06 -0.14 13.04
CA VAL A 8 -12.35 -0.80 13.21
C VAL A 8 -13.44 0.24 13.37
N MET A 9 -14.66 -0.10 12.97
CA MET A 9 -15.84 0.75 13.13
C MET A 9 -16.69 0.22 14.28
N GLY A 10 -17.06 1.11 15.19
CA GLY A 10 -17.94 0.83 16.32
C GLY A 10 -19.33 0.41 15.87
N ASP A 11 -19.90 -0.57 16.56
CA ASP A 11 -21.27 -1.03 16.41
C ASP A 11 -22.13 -0.72 17.66
N GLY A 12 -21.58 0.00 18.66
CA GLY A 12 -22.23 0.35 19.92
C GLY A 12 -22.40 -0.79 20.92
N ARG A 13 -21.90 -2.01 20.62
CA ARG A 13 -22.15 -3.20 21.45
C ARG A 13 -20.93 -4.12 21.61
N SER A 14 -20.02 -4.11 20.65
CA SER A 14 -18.85 -4.99 20.59
C SER A 14 -17.61 -4.22 21.03
N SER A 15 -16.83 -4.84 21.92
CA SER A 15 -15.53 -4.28 22.29
C SER A 15 -14.59 -4.23 21.08
N ILE A 16 -13.60 -3.33 21.11
CA ILE A 16 -12.54 -3.27 20.08
C ILE A 16 -11.91 -4.65 19.82
N LYS A 17 -11.61 -5.42 20.89
CA LYS A 17 -11.09 -6.78 20.73
C LYS A 17 -12.01 -7.67 19.89
N LYS A 18 -13.32 -7.60 20.14
CA LYS A 18 -14.31 -8.40 19.42
C LYS A 18 -14.42 -7.95 17.96
N LEU A 19 -14.46 -6.64 17.72
CA LEU A 19 -14.49 -6.07 16.37
C LEU A 19 -13.27 -6.51 15.54
N MET A 20 -12.06 -6.50 16.13
CA MET A 20 -10.85 -7.00 15.46
C MET A 20 -10.95 -8.48 15.09
N LEU A 21 -11.50 -9.33 15.98
CA LEU A 21 -11.68 -10.76 15.71
C LEU A 21 -12.73 -11.02 14.63
N GLU A 22 -13.82 -10.26 14.63
CA GLU A 22 -14.86 -10.33 13.60
C GLU A 22 -14.33 -9.89 12.24
N GLU A 23 -13.56 -8.82 12.20
CA GLU A 23 -12.88 -8.36 10.99
C GLU A 23 -11.87 -9.40 10.47
N ASN A 24 -11.11 -10.04 11.36
CA ASN A 24 -10.25 -11.16 10.97
C ASN A 24 -11.03 -12.35 10.40
N ARG A 25 -12.17 -12.69 11.01
CA ARG A 25 -13.04 -13.74 10.49
C ARG A 25 -13.53 -13.37 9.09
N ARG A 26 -14.02 -12.14 8.91
CA ARG A 26 -14.46 -11.63 7.60
C ARG A 26 -13.33 -11.73 6.56
N ARG A 27 -12.13 -11.27 6.88
CA ARG A 27 -10.94 -11.36 5.99
C ARG A 27 -10.63 -12.79 5.53
N LEU A 28 -10.88 -13.79 6.38
CA LEU A 28 -10.64 -15.21 6.07
C LEU A 28 -11.78 -15.85 5.28
N THR A 29 -13.02 -15.41 5.49
CA THR A 29 -14.21 -16.05 4.89
C THR A 29 -14.67 -15.38 3.60
N ASP A 30 -14.32 -14.12 3.37
CA ASP A 30 -14.74 -13.39 2.18
C ASP A 30 -14.14 -13.98 0.91
N ALA A 31 -14.98 -14.18 -0.10
CA ALA A 31 -14.53 -14.67 -1.41
C ALA A 31 -13.56 -13.71 -2.10
N LYS A 32 -13.68 -12.41 -1.83
CA LYS A 32 -12.80 -11.36 -2.35
C LYS A 32 -11.70 -11.08 -1.34
N LEU A 33 -10.44 -11.17 -1.78
CA LEU A 33 -9.29 -10.77 -1.00
C LEU A 33 -9.35 -9.26 -0.71
N THR A 34 -9.52 -8.89 0.55
CA THR A 34 -9.58 -7.48 0.99
C THR A 34 -8.40 -7.06 1.86
N ALA A 35 -7.62 -8.00 2.38
CA ALA A 35 -6.42 -7.75 3.18
C ALA A 35 -5.44 -8.92 3.02
N LEU A 36 -4.14 -8.67 3.24
CA LEU A 36 -3.09 -9.70 3.14
C LEU A 36 -2.64 -10.25 4.49
N SER A 37 -3.14 -9.70 5.58
CA SER A 37 -2.74 -10.09 6.93
C SER A 37 -3.90 -9.89 7.91
N PRO A 38 -3.97 -10.69 8.98
CA PRO A 38 -4.91 -10.45 10.06
C PRO A 38 -4.49 -9.21 10.86
N LEU A 39 -5.47 -8.60 11.52
CA LEU A 39 -5.25 -7.71 12.65
C LEU A 39 -4.68 -8.51 13.81
N VAL A 40 -3.51 -8.10 14.30
CA VAL A 40 -2.86 -8.74 15.45
C VAL A 40 -2.93 -7.80 16.64
N ILE A 41 -3.33 -8.34 17.79
CA ILE A 41 -3.23 -7.64 19.07
C ILE A 41 -1.81 -7.82 19.59
N ASP A 42 -0.98 -6.82 19.37
CA ASP A 42 0.39 -6.76 19.85
C ASP A 42 0.62 -5.48 20.69
N TYR A 43 1.87 -5.26 21.10
CA TYR A 43 2.23 -4.09 21.90
C TYR A 43 1.93 -2.75 21.19
N GLU A 44 2.09 -2.69 19.88
CA GLU A 44 1.82 -1.47 19.11
C GLU A 44 0.31 -1.16 19.09
N THR A 45 -0.54 -2.18 18.99
CA THR A 45 -2.00 -1.99 19.15
C THR A 45 -2.35 -1.48 20.54
N ILE A 46 -1.78 -2.06 21.60
CA ILE A 46 -2.05 -1.59 22.96
C ILE A 46 -1.60 -0.15 23.16
N LEU A 47 -0.44 0.25 22.64
CA LEU A 47 0.05 1.61 22.73
C LEU A 47 -0.80 2.59 21.93
N CYS A 48 -1.19 2.23 20.71
CA CYS A 48 -2.03 3.06 19.85
C CYS A 48 -3.39 3.36 20.52
N LEU A 49 -4.03 2.34 21.09
CA LEU A 49 -5.28 2.52 21.84
C LEU A 49 -5.08 3.36 23.09
N ARG A 50 -4.02 3.12 23.87
CA ARG A 50 -3.72 3.91 25.08
C ARG A 50 -3.51 5.39 24.79
N ARG A 51 -2.86 5.74 23.67
CA ARG A 51 -2.68 7.14 23.24
C ARG A 51 -4.01 7.83 22.93
N GLN A 52 -5.03 7.07 22.56
CA GLN A 52 -6.41 7.54 22.36
C GLN A 52 -7.23 7.49 23.66
N GLY A 53 -6.64 7.10 24.80
CA GLY A 53 -7.38 6.90 26.05
C GLY A 53 -8.24 5.63 26.07
N LEU A 54 -8.05 4.72 25.10
CA LEU A 54 -8.87 3.54 24.92
C LEU A 54 -8.17 2.27 25.42
N THR A 55 -8.97 1.22 25.60
CA THR A 55 -8.47 -0.14 25.86
C THR A 55 -9.20 -1.12 24.95
N LEU A 56 -8.68 -2.34 24.82
CA LEU A 56 -9.34 -3.41 24.08
C LEU A 56 -10.77 -3.74 24.54
N ARG A 57 -11.14 -3.36 25.78
CA ARG A 57 -12.47 -3.55 26.35
C ARG A 57 -13.45 -2.42 26.02
N HIS A 58 -12.96 -1.29 25.51
CA HIS A 58 -13.80 -0.18 25.11
C HIS A 58 -14.77 -0.63 24.00
N VAL A 59 -16.03 -0.19 24.10
CA VAL A 59 -17.09 -0.43 23.14
C VAL A 59 -17.32 0.91 22.42
N PRO A 60 -16.84 1.06 21.17
CA PRO A 60 -16.99 2.32 20.44
C PRO A 60 -18.45 2.52 20.00
N GLU A 61 -18.89 3.77 19.95
CA GLU A 61 -20.24 4.13 19.54
C GLU A 61 -20.50 3.74 18.07
N PRO A 62 -21.75 3.54 17.65
CA PRO A 62 -22.06 3.21 16.25
C PRO A 62 -21.46 4.24 15.27
N GLY A 63 -20.63 3.76 14.35
CA GLY A 63 -19.96 4.60 13.34
C GLY A 63 -18.67 5.26 13.82
N GLU A 64 -18.30 5.13 15.10
CA GLU A 64 -17.01 5.61 15.61
C GLU A 64 -15.87 4.81 14.98
N LYS A 65 -14.92 5.50 14.33
CA LYS A 65 -13.75 4.87 13.71
C LYS A 65 -12.58 4.89 14.69
N VAL A 66 -12.14 3.70 15.12
CA VAL A 66 -11.03 3.56 16.05
C VAL A 66 -9.76 3.17 15.30
N LEU A 67 -8.69 3.94 15.53
CA LEU A 67 -7.36 3.64 15.00
C LEU A 67 -6.72 2.51 15.80
N LEU A 68 -6.35 1.41 15.15
CA LEU A 68 -5.77 0.25 15.82
C LEU A 68 -4.25 0.30 15.89
N LYS A 69 -3.63 0.86 14.86
CA LYS A 69 -2.18 0.90 14.67
C LYS A 69 -1.79 2.20 13.97
N THR A 70 -0.55 2.65 14.10
CA THR A 70 0.03 3.72 13.28
C THR A 70 0.71 3.18 12.02
N VAL A 71 1.07 1.89 12.00
CA VAL A 71 1.66 1.21 10.84
C VAL A 71 0.60 0.62 9.92
N CYS A 72 0.79 0.72 8.61
CA CYS A 72 -0.23 0.39 7.61
C CYS A 72 -0.18 -1.07 7.10
N ASN A 73 0.59 -1.95 7.73
CA ASN A 73 0.83 -3.32 7.21
C ASN A 73 -0.38 -4.25 7.31
N GLN A 74 -1.30 -4.01 8.25
CA GLN A 74 -2.48 -4.85 8.47
C GLN A 74 -3.77 -4.17 7.99
N ASN A 75 -3.63 -3.17 7.12
CA ASN A 75 -4.78 -2.49 6.53
C ASN A 75 -5.45 -3.34 5.45
N THR A 76 -6.62 -2.88 5.04
CA THR A 76 -7.46 -3.47 4.00
C THR A 76 -7.46 -2.58 2.76
N ALA A 77 -8.01 -3.12 1.67
CA ALA A 77 -8.28 -2.37 0.46
C ALA A 77 -9.10 -1.09 0.74
N ALA A 78 -10.05 -1.12 1.69
CA ALA A 78 -10.87 0.03 2.03
C ALA A 78 -10.06 1.22 2.61
N GLU A 79 -8.86 0.97 3.13
CA GLU A 79 -7.96 1.98 3.69
C GLU A 79 -6.85 2.41 2.71
N ASN A 80 -6.86 1.88 1.48
CA ASN A 80 -5.87 2.16 0.45
C ASN A 80 -6.49 2.95 -0.70
N GLU A 81 -5.79 3.98 -1.16
CA GLU A 81 -6.25 4.89 -2.19
C GLU A 81 -5.21 5.02 -3.32
N SER A 82 -5.70 5.02 -4.56
CA SER A 82 -4.89 5.39 -5.71
C SER A 82 -4.78 6.91 -5.74
N VAL A 83 -3.59 7.43 -5.46
CA VAL A 83 -3.29 8.87 -5.55
C VAL A 83 -2.55 9.22 -6.83
N THR A 84 -2.61 8.34 -7.84
CA THR A 84 -1.77 8.42 -9.05
C THR A 84 -1.96 9.76 -9.79
N ALA A 85 -3.19 10.25 -9.88
CA ALA A 85 -3.51 11.52 -10.53
C ALA A 85 -3.10 12.75 -9.70
N GLU A 86 -2.89 12.57 -8.39
CA GLU A 86 -2.52 13.65 -7.47
C GLU A 86 -0.99 13.80 -7.35
N VAL A 87 -0.20 12.78 -7.69
CA VAL A 87 1.26 12.81 -7.47
C VAL A 87 1.91 13.92 -8.29
N HIS A 88 2.64 14.80 -7.63
CA HIS A 88 3.38 15.88 -8.30
C HIS A 88 4.41 15.31 -9.30
N PRO A 89 4.53 15.87 -10.52
CA PRO A 89 5.47 15.40 -11.54
C PRO A 89 6.94 15.33 -11.07
N ASP A 90 7.39 16.23 -10.20
CA ASP A 90 8.76 16.16 -9.65
C ASP A 90 9.02 14.89 -8.84
N THR A 91 8.03 14.41 -8.08
CA THR A 91 8.15 13.16 -7.33
C THR A 91 8.31 11.97 -8.29
N ILE A 92 7.58 11.98 -9.42
CA ILE A 92 7.72 10.97 -10.48
C ILE A 92 9.12 11.04 -11.10
N ARG A 93 9.60 12.25 -11.39
CA ARG A 93 10.95 12.48 -11.95
C ARG A 93 12.03 11.94 -11.01
N TYR A 94 11.95 12.21 -9.70
CA TYR A 94 12.90 11.68 -8.72
C TYR A 94 12.90 10.15 -8.65
N GLY A 95 11.72 9.52 -8.67
CA GLY A 95 11.63 8.06 -8.73
C GLY A 95 12.31 7.47 -9.98
N ALA A 96 12.14 8.11 -11.14
CA ALA A 96 12.80 7.71 -12.39
C ALA A 96 14.32 7.96 -12.38
N GLU A 97 14.79 9.01 -11.70
CA GLU A 97 16.22 9.27 -11.50
C GLU A 97 16.86 8.22 -10.60
N ILE A 98 16.21 7.84 -9.51
CA ILE A 98 16.63 6.75 -8.61
C ILE A 98 16.78 5.45 -9.40
N ALA A 99 15.75 5.06 -10.17
CA ALA A 99 15.80 3.85 -10.98
C ALA A 99 17.02 3.85 -11.93
N ARG A 100 17.25 4.96 -12.63
CA ARG A 100 18.40 5.11 -13.55
C ARG A 100 19.74 5.06 -12.84
N MET A 101 19.88 5.75 -11.71
CA MET A 101 21.12 5.81 -10.93
C MET A 101 21.55 4.42 -10.44
N PHE A 102 20.59 3.60 -10.00
CA PHE A 102 20.84 2.23 -9.56
C PHE A 102 20.76 1.18 -10.69
N LYS A 103 20.55 1.61 -11.94
CA LYS A 103 20.36 0.73 -13.11
C LYS A 103 19.27 -0.33 -12.90
N LEU A 104 18.19 0.07 -12.23
CA LEU A 104 17.02 -0.77 -11.96
C LEU A 104 15.96 -0.55 -13.04
N GLU A 105 15.35 -1.63 -13.51
CA GLU A 105 14.25 -1.58 -14.49
C GLU A 105 12.88 -1.46 -13.83
N LEU A 106 12.77 -1.89 -12.57
CA LEU A 106 11.58 -1.80 -11.74
C LEU A 106 12.00 -1.43 -10.32
N VAL A 107 11.31 -0.46 -9.74
CA VAL A 107 11.54 -0.02 -8.37
C VAL A 107 10.23 0.49 -7.77
N GLY A 108 10.00 0.20 -6.49
CA GLY A 108 9.02 0.88 -5.67
C GLY A 108 9.71 1.95 -4.84
N VAL A 109 9.14 3.15 -4.79
CA VAL A 109 9.67 4.26 -3.98
C VAL A 109 8.61 4.60 -2.95
N ASP A 110 8.95 4.39 -1.68
CA ASP A 110 8.09 4.75 -0.57
C ASP A 110 8.50 6.10 -0.01
N LEU A 111 7.51 6.96 0.21
CA LEU A 111 7.70 8.33 0.65
C LEU A 111 6.78 8.67 1.81
N ILE A 112 7.19 9.65 2.59
CA ILE A 112 6.40 10.27 3.65
C ILE A 112 6.23 11.73 3.26
N THR A 113 4.99 12.20 3.10
CA THR A 113 4.72 13.60 2.73
C THR A 113 3.43 14.09 3.35
N PRO A 114 3.33 15.36 3.77
CA PRO A 114 2.06 15.99 4.15
C PRO A 114 1.11 16.18 2.96
N ASP A 115 1.64 16.35 1.75
CA ASP A 115 0.88 16.62 0.53
C ASP A 115 1.61 16.03 -0.69
N VAL A 116 1.01 15.04 -1.36
CA VAL A 116 1.63 14.36 -2.51
C VAL A 116 1.52 15.18 -3.80
N SER A 117 0.67 16.20 -3.81
CA SER A 117 0.44 17.08 -4.96
C SER A 117 1.45 18.22 -5.08
N LYS A 118 2.37 18.33 -4.13
CA LYS A 118 3.44 19.33 -4.12
C LYS A 118 4.83 18.67 -4.19
N PRO A 119 5.86 19.41 -4.64
CA PRO A 119 7.24 18.94 -4.54
C PRO A 119 7.59 18.57 -3.10
N LEU A 120 8.22 17.41 -2.89
CA LEU A 120 8.54 16.88 -1.54
C LEU A 120 9.29 17.91 -0.68
N GLU A 121 10.35 18.51 -1.22
CA GLU A 121 11.17 19.51 -0.50
C GLU A 121 10.36 20.72 -0.03
N ALA A 122 9.36 21.15 -0.80
CA ALA A 122 8.55 22.33 -0.49
C ALA A 122 7.59 22.10 0.69
N VAL A 123 7.25 20.84 0.98
CA VAL A 123 6.32 20.46 2.05
C VAL A 123 6.98 19.64 3.15
N GLY A 124 8.31 19.48 3.13
CA GLY A 124 9.03 18.65 4.09
C GLY A 124 8.77 17.14 3.91
N GLY A 125 8.39 16.72 2.71
CA GLY A 125 8.29 15.31 2.34
C GLY A 125 9.68 14.69 2.11
N VAL A 126 9.78 13.38 2.34
CA VAL A 126 11.02 12.62 2.22
C VAL A 126 10.79 11.28 1.54
N ILE A 127 11.83 10.79 0.84
CA ILE A 127 11.88 9.40 0.39
C ILE A 127 12.32 8.56 1.59
N ASN A 128 11.49 7.59 1.96
CA ASN A 128 11.71 6.72 3.11
C ASN A 128 12.45 5.44 2.73
N GLU A 129 12.05 4.80 1.63
CA GLU A 129 12.62 3.51 1.21
C GLU A 129 12.59 3.35 -0.32
N ILE A 130 13.54 2.57 -0.84
CA ILE A 130 13.63 2.16 -2.24
C ILE A 130 13.61 0.63 -2.29
N ASN A 131 12.54 0.08 -2.88
CA ASN A 131 12.27 -1.35 -2.96
C ASN A 131 12.57 -1.89 -4.36
N THR A 132 13.56 -2.80 -4.48
CA THR A 132 13.95 -3.42 -5.77
C THR A 132 13.02 -4.56 -6.22
N ASN A 133 12.21 -5.09 -5.30
CA ASN A 133 11.16 -6.07 -5.59
C ASN A 133 9.82 -5.60 -4.99
N PRO A 134 9.19 -4.57 -5.59
CA PRO A 134 8.03 -3.92 -4.98
C PRO A 134 6.78 -4.80 -5.02
N GLY A 135 6.00 -4.75 -3.94
CA GLY A 135 4.69 -5.39 -3.86
C GLY A 135 3.66 -4.70 -4.75
N ILE A 136 3.51 -5.15 -6.00
CA ILE A 136 2.57 -4.54 -6.97
C ILE A 136 1.09 -4.72 -6.57
N HIS A 137 0.78 -5.69 -5.72
CA HIS A 137 -0.57 -5.97 -5.22
C HIS A 137 -1.21 -4.76 -4.51
N HIS A 138 -0.40 -3.86 -3.94
CA HIS A 138 -0.89 -2.63 -3.33
C HIS A 138 -1.62 -1.72 -4.32
N HIS A 139 -1.29 -1.79 -5.62
CA HIS A 139 -1.98 -1.03 -6.67
C HIS A 139 -3.36 -1.60 -7.05
N TYR A 140 -3.68 -2.81 -6.58
CA TYR A 140 -4.92 -3.52 -6.86
C TYR A 140 -5.82 -3.65 -5.61
N LEU A 141 -5.20 -3.76 -4.43
CA LEU A 141 -5.90 -3.77 -3.14
C LEU A 141 -6.19 -2.35 -2.67
N ILE A 142 -7.06 -1.66 -3.40
CA ILE A 142 -7.51 -0.28 -3.15
C ILE A 142 -9.04 -0.19 -3.02
N ASN A 143 -9.52 0.90 -2.43
CA ASN A 143 -10.92 1.10 -2.08
C ASN A 143 -11.80 1.27 -3.33
N ASN A 144 -11.28 1.96 -4.35
CA ASN A 144 -11.92 2.18 -5.64
C ASN A 144 -11.12 1.50 -6.76
N PRO A 145 -11.49 0.27 -7.17
CA PRO A 145 -10.81 -0.44 -8.24
C PRO A 145 -10.77 0.31 -9.58
N ALA A 146 -11.72 1.21 -9.85
CA ALA A 146 -11.77 1.98 -11.09
C ALA A 146 -10.61 2.99 -11.23
N GLU A 147 -10.03 3.42 -10.11
CA GLU A 147 -8.85 4.30 -10.07
C GLU A 147 -7.52 3.51 -10.03
N GLY A 148 -7.61 2.18 -10.08
CA GLY A 148 -6.46 1.29 -10.06
C GLY A 148 -5.60 1.43 -11.31
N VAL A 149 -4.28 1.35 -11.11
CA VAL A 149 -3.32 1.31 -12.22
C VAL A 149 -3.00 -0.15 -12.53
N PRO A 150 -3.12 -0.61 -13.79
CA PRO A 150 -2.83 -2.00 -14.16
C PRO A 150 -1.31 -2.24 -14.25
N VAL A 151 -0.61 -2.12 -13.12
CA VAL A 151 0.85 -2.17 -13.04
C VAL A 151 1.43 -3.49 -13.57
N ALA A 152 0.83 -4.64 -13.26
CA ALA A 152 1.25 -5.94 -13.77
C ALA A 152 1.20 -5.99 -15.30
N GLN A 153 0.13 -5.47 -15.91
CA GLN A 153 0.01 -5.40 -17.36
C GLN A 153 1.11 -4.52 -17.96
N LYS A 154 1.34 -3.33 -17.39
CA LYS A 154 2.39 -2.41 -17.84
C LYS A 154 3.79 -3.03 -17.76
N ILE A 155 4.07 -3.79 -16.70
CA ILE A 155 5.34 -4.52 -16.56
C ILE A 155 5.47 -5.59 -17.65
N ILE A 156 4.42 -6.39 -17.87
CA ILE A 156 4.41 -7.43 -18.91
C ILE A 156 4.62 -6.82 -20.30
N GLU A 157 3.89 -5.74 -20.63
CA GLU A 157 4.03 -5.00 -21.88
C GLU A 157 5.47 -4.50 -22.09
N TYR A 158 6.09 -3.94 -21.04
CA TYR A 158 7.48 -3.49 -21.07
C TYR A 158 8.45 -4.64 -21.36
N ILE A 159 8.30 -5.78 -20.67
CA ILE A 159 9.15 -6.97 -20.85
C ILE A 159 9.06 -7.47 -22.31
N PHE A 160 7.85 -7.61 -22.85
CA PHE A 160 7.65 -8.08 -24.22
C PHE A 160 8.19 -7.08 -25.26
N ALA A 161 7.95 -5.78 -25.08
CA ALA A 161 8.46 -4.75 -25.99
C ALA A 161 10.00 -4.76 -26.06
N LYS A 162 10.66 -4.96 -24.91
CA LYS A 162 12.12 -5.07 -24.83
C LYS A 162 12.63 -6.35 -25.50
N ALA A 163 11.94 -7.47 -25.31
CA ALA A 163 12.31 -8.74 -25.96
C ALA A 163 12.19 -8.66 -27.49
N SER A 164 11.16 -8.00 -28.03
CA SER A 164 10.98 -7.82 -29.48
C SER A 164 12.05 -6.92 -30.12
N GLN A 165 12.73 -6.07 -29.35
CA GLN A 165 13.83 -5.22 -29.83
C GLN A 165 15.18 -5.95 -29.84
N GLN A 166 15.29 -7.11 -29.18
CA GLN A 166 16.46 -7.96 -29.23
C GLN A 166 16.29 -8.96 -30.37
N THR A 167 16.83 -8.66 -31.55
CA THR A 167 16.90 -9.65 -32.63
C THR A 167 17.64 -10.88 -32.12
N PRO A 168 17.02 -12.09 -32.10
CA PRO A 168 17.72 -13.29 -31.69
C PRO A 168 18.88 -13.51 -32.65
N THR A 169 20.11 -13.31 -32.17
CA THR A 169 21.31 -13.58 -32.96
C THR A 169 21.52 -15.08 -32.93
N ILE A 170 20.86 -15.82 -33.83
CA ILE A 170 21.17 -17.24 -34.04
C ILE A 170 22.53 -17.28 -34.74
N ARG A 171 23.60 -17.44 -33.94
CA ARG A 171 24.91 -17.78 -34.49
C ARG A 171 24.88 -19.27 -34.83
N TYR A 172 24.70 -19.59 -36.11
CA TYR A 172 25.09 -20.89 -36.60
C TYR A 172 26.61 -21.00 -36.45
N ALA A 173 27.08 -21.99 -35.69
CA ALA A 173 28.48 -22.37 -35.70
C ALA A 173 28.81 -22.79 -37.14
N GLN A 174 29.73 -22.09 -37.79
CA GLN A 174 30.33 -22.57 -39.04
C GLN A 174 31.46 -23.52 -38.64
N ASP A 175 31.32 -24.78 -39.07
CA ASP A 175 32.36 -25.82 -39.02
C ASP A 175 33.50 -25.54 -40.02
#